data_AF-A0A4Y2C783-F1
#
_entry.id   AF-A0A4Y2C783-F1
#
_cell.length_a   1.000
_cell.length_b   1.000
_cell.length_c   1.000
_cell.angle_alpha   90.00
_cell.angle_beta   90.00
_cell.angle_gamma   90.00
#
_symmetry.space_group_name_H-M   'P 1'
#
loop_
_entity.id
_entity.type
_entity.pdbx_description
1 polymer ?
#
loop_
_entity_poly.entity_id
_entity_poly.type
_entity_poly.pdbx_seq_one_letter_code
_entity_poly.pdbx_strand_id
1 'polypeptide(L)'
;MHQRKEKGERSSQNPVEAVLNLLPVLETADYQYAGNVMNMICEGLNENKDSKVLNGIVDYYITADSHRIIDILVRSKEPHDKHLFDKILDLMKNENYRYKAVQLLMNLVYRQPPWLHKIATHRILNLLINLLKNDQNAPTLMCGLLTLTSLLSIIPGQFIPFLNDTFEIFTRIASWGGKKPGKYKCN
;
A
#
# COMPACT_ATOMS: atom_id res chain seq x y z
N MET A 1 -20.32 49.50 -22.40
CA MET A 1 -21.26 48.57 -21.74
C MET A 1 -20.61 47.20 -21.64
N HIS A 2 -19.94 46.96 -20.52
CA HIS A 2 -19.41 45.66 -20.14
C HIS A 2 -20.55 44.80 -19.58
N GLN A 3 -20.72 43.58 -20.10
CA GLN A 3 -21.34 42.50 -19.34
C GLN A 3 -20.42 41.27 -19.43
N ARG A 4 -19.52 41.18 -18.44
CA ARG A 4 -18.95 39.92 -17.97
C ARG A 4 -20.10 39.20 -17.27
N LYS A 5 -20.61 38.12 -17.85
CA LYS A 5 -21.45 37.17 -17.11
C LYS A 5 -20.53 36.38 -16.20
N GLU A 6 -20.60 36.70 -14.91
CA GLU A 6 -20.01 35.93 -13.83
C GLU A 6 -20.51 34.49 -13.92
N LYS A 7 -19.54 33.59 -14.13
CA LYS A 7 -19.73 32.16 -14.11
C LYS A 7 -19.90 31.78 -12.64
N GLY A 8 -21.15 31.60 -12.23
CA GLY A 8 -21.48 31.17 -10.87
C GLY A 8 -20.70 29.90 -10.52
N GLU A 9 -19.77 30.05 -9.58
CA GLU A 9 -19.11 28.97 -8.86
C GLU A 9 -20.17 28.20 -8.07
N ARG A 10 -20.75 27.17 -8.69
CA ARG A 10 -21.37 26.09 -7.93
C ARG A 10 -20.24 25.31 -7.27
N SER A 11 -19.90 25.69 -6.06
CA SER A 11 -19.21 24.83 -5.10
C SER A 11 -20.14 23.67 -4.72
N SER A 12 -20.32 22.72 -5.64
CA SER A 12 -20.77 21.39 -5.29
C SER A 12 -19.57 20.69 -4.67
N GLN A 13 -19.46 20.81 -3.34
CA GLN A 13 -18.41 20.16 -2.57
C GLN A 13 -18.39 18.68 -2.94
N ASN A 14 -17.37 18.27 -3.68
CA ASN A 14 -17.25 16.90 -4.17
C ASN A 14 -17.15 16.00 -2.91
N PRO A 15 -18.04 15.01 -2.73
CA PRO A 15 -18.02 14.16 -1.54
C PRO A 15 -16.66 13.47 -1.36
N VAL A 16 -15.92 13.25 -2.45
CA VAL A 16 -14.55 12.75 -2.43
C VAL A 16 -13.60 13.76 -1.77
N GLU A 17 -13.60 15.01 -2.21
CA GLU A 17 -12.70 16.05 -1.67
C GLU A 17 -13.02 16.36 -0.20
N ALA A 18 -14.30 16.32 0.19
CA ALA A 18 -14.71 16.50 1.57
C ALA A 18 -14.04 15.47 2.51
N VAL A 19 -13.98 14.20 2.10
CA VAL A 19 -13.32 13.14 2.88
C VAL A 19 -11.79 13.33 2.88
N LEU A 20 -11.20 13.63 1.72
CA LEU A 20 -9.74 13.75 1.60
C LEU A 20 -9.17 14.96 2.36
N ASN A 21 -9.93 16.05 2.47
CA ASN A 21 -9.54 17.23 3.24
C ASN A 21 -9.43 16.97 4.75
N LEU A 22 -9.98 15.85 5.24
CA LEU A 22 -9.86 15.45 6.65
C LEU A 22 -8.57 14.67 6.94
N LEU A 23 -7.84 14.20 5.92
CA LEU A 23 -6.64 13.38 6.11
C LEU A 23 -5.54 14.08 6.94
N PRO A 24 -5.24 15.38 6.74
CA PRO A 24 -4.26 16.09 7.56
C PRO A 24 -4.61 16.14 9.05
N VAL A 25 -5.91 16.08 9.38
CA VAL A 25 -6.38 16.10 10.78
C VAL A 25 -5.94 14.83 11.52
N LEU A 26 -5.71 13.74 10.80
CA LEU A 26 -5.19 12.51 11.39
C LEU A 26 -3.78 12.71 11.97
N GLU A 27 -3.01 13.72 11.59
CA GLU A 27 -1.67 13.96 12.15
C GLU A 27 -1.69 14.80 13.44
N THR A 28 -2.87 15.18 13.92
CA THR A 28 -3.01 15.96 15.14
C THR A 28 -2.66 15.14 16.40
N ALA A 29 -2.14 15.82 17.41
CA ALA A 29 -1.79 15.24 18.71
C ALA A 29 -3.02 14.83 19.55
N ASP A 30 -4.21 15.33 19.22
CA ASP A 30 -5.45 14.93 19.87
C ASP A 30 -5.92 13.58 19.33
N TYR A 31 -5.59 12.51 20.06
CA TYR A 31 -5.95 11.14 19.69
C TYR A 31 -7.46 10.88 19.67
N GLN A 32 -8.24 11.58 20.51
CA GLN A 32 -9.70 11.39 20.54
C GLN A 32 -10.32 12.03 19.30
N TYR A 33 -9.94 13.27 18.99
CA TYR A 33 -10.40 13.95 17.79
C TYR A 33 -9.98 13.24 16.51
N ALA A 34 -8.71 12.83 16.41
CA ALA A 34 -8.22 12.07 15.27
C ALA A 34 -8.91 10.70 15.14
N GLY A 35 -9.21 10.03 16.25
CA GLY A 35 -9.98 8.79 16.25
C GLY A 35 -11.41 8.96 15.73
N ASN A 36 -12.07 10.06 16.12
CA ASN A 36 -13.39 10.41 15.60
C ASN A 36 -13.35 10.69 14.09
N VAL A 37 -12.39 11.49 13.64
CA VAL A 37 -12.20 11.79 12.21
C VAL A 37 -11.85 10.53 11.41
N MET A 38 -11.04 9.63 11.95
CA MET A 38 -10.74 8.33 11.33
C MET A 38 -12.02 7.52 11.09
N ASN A 39 -12.95 7.51 12.04
CA ASN A 39 -14.23 6.82 11.87
C ASN A 39 -15.08 7.44 10.76
N MET A 40 -15.15 8.78 10.70
CA MET A 40 -15.87 9.49 9.64
C MET A 40 -15.27 9.19 8.25
N ILE A 41 -13.93 9.15 8.14
CA ILE A 41 -13.26 8.78 6.88
C ILE A 41 -13.57 7.32 6.51
N CYS A 42 -13.55 6.40 7.48
CA CYS A 42 -13.90 5.00 7.23
C CYS A 42 -15.35 4.83 6.76
N GLU A 43 -16.28 5.59 7.33
CA GLU A 43 -17.69 5.61 6.92
C GLU A 43 -17.82 6.15 5.49
N GLY A 44 -17.26 7.34 5.23
CA GLY A 44 -17.28 7.94 3.89
C GLY A 44 -16.61 7.09 2.81
N LEU A 45 -15.53 6.37 3.16
CA LEU A 45 -14.89 5.40 2.27
C LEU A 45 -15.84 4.24 1.93
N ASN A 46 -16.50 3.66 2.93
CA ASN A 46 -17.33 2.47 2.74
C ASN A 46 -18.72 2.78 2.17
N GLU A 47 -19.21 4.01 2.29
CA GLU A 47 -20.44 4.48 1.65
C GLU A 47 -20.25 4.75 0.14
N ASN A 48 -19.04 5.13 -0.26
CA ASN A 48 -18.73 5.50 -1.63
C ASN A 48 -18.03 4.35 -2.38
N LYS A 49 -18.73 3.68 -3.29
CA LYS A 49 -18.16 2.56 -4.07
C LYS A 49 -17.08 2.98 -5.09
N ASP A 50 -16.87 4.27 -5.34
CA ASP A 50 -15.84 4.75 -6.28
C ASP A 50 -14.43 4.61 -5.67
N SER A 51 -13.51 4.09 -6.48
CA SER A 51 -12.09 3.99 -6.15
C SER A 51 -11.40 5.33 -5.85
N LYS A 52 -11.97 6.49 -6.25
CA LYS A 52 -11.33 7.81 -6.08
C LYS A 52 -10.98 8.16 -4.62
N VAL A 53 -11.89 7.90 -3.68
CA VAL A 53 -11.63 8.18 -2.24
C VAL A 53 -10.47 7.32 -1.75
N LEU A 54 -10.53 6.01 -2.04
CA LEU A 54 -9.46 5.08 -1.69
C LEU A 54 -8.12 5.48 -2.30
N ASN A 55 -8.12 5.85 -3.58
CA ASN A 55 -6.91 6.27 -4.28
C ASN A 55 -6.30 7.52 -3.62
N GLY A 56 -7.11 8.51 -3.27
CA GLY A 56 -6.65 9.70 -2.56
C GLY A 56 -6.09 9.39 -1.17
N ILE A 57 -6.70 8.46 -0.43
CA ILE A 57 -6.20 7.99 0.86
C ILE A 57 -4.81 7.32 0.69
N VAL A 58 -4.67 6.47 -0.33
CA VAL A 58 -3.38 5.83 -0.64
C VAL A 58 -2.34 6.85 -1.08
N ASP A 59 -2.71 7.84 -1.92
CA ASP A 59 -1.80 8.89 -2.37
C ASP A 59 -1.32 9.76 -1.19
N TYR A 60 -2.19 10.01 -0.21
CA TYR A 60 -1.81 10.66 1.04
C TYR A 60 -0.84 9.81 1.86
N TYR A 61 -1.03 8.49 1.95
CA TYR A 61 -0.05 7.60 2.59
C TYR A 61 1.33 7.70 1.93
N ILE A 62 1.39 7.66 0.60
CA ILE A 62 2.66 7.71 -0.14
C ILE A 62 3.41 9.03 0.10
N THR A 63 2.68 10.13 0.31
CA THR A 63 3.27 11.47 0.50
C THR A 63 3.58 11.80 1.96
N ALA A 64 2.69 11.42 2.90
CA ALA A 64 2.80 11.78 4.32
C ALA A 64 3.43 10.68 5.20
N ASP A 65 3.56 9.44 4.71
CA ASP A 65 4.03 8.27 5.46
C ASP A 65 3.24 8.01 6.78
N SER A 66 1.96 8.41 6.77
CA SER A 66 1.11 8.35 7.94
C SER A 66 0.68 6.92 8.26
N HIS A 67 1.00 6.46 9.46
CA HIS A 67 0.64 5.11 9.89
C HIS A 67 -0.85 4.97 10.20
N ARG A 68 -1.53 6.07 10.57
CA ARG A 68 -2.98 6.08 10.86
C ARG A 68 -3.82 5.78 9.63
N ILE A 69 -3.29 6.07 8.43
CA ILE A 69 -3.93 5.72 7.17
C ILE A 69 -4.03 4.20 6.99
N ILE A 70 -3.06 3.44 7.48
CA ILE A 70 -3.08 1.97 7.39
C ILE A 70 -4.30 1.43 8.13
N ASP A 71 -4.63 1.99 9.30
CA ASP A 71 -5.77 1.56 10.10
C ASP A 71 -7.11 1.85 9.40
N ILE A 72 -7.17 2.89 8.56
CA ILE A 72 -8.32 3.17 7.68
C ILE A 72 -8.40 2.13 6.56
N LEU A 73 -7.29 1.87 5.88
CA LEU A 73 -7.23 0.94 4.74
C LEU A 73 -7.58 -0.49 5.15
N VAL A 74 -7.16 -0.95 6.34
CA VAL A 74 -7.51 -2.28 6.87
C VAL A 74 -9.03 -2.42 7.06
N ARG A 75 -9.74 -1.33 7.36
CA ARG A 75 -11.20 -1.29 7.58
C ARG A 75 -12.02 -1.17 6.29
N SER A 76 -11.36 -1.18 5.12
CA SER A 76 -12.06 -1.12 3.83
C SER A 76 -12.92 -2.37 3.60
N LYS A 77 -14.13 -2.18 3.07
CA LYS A 77 -15.04 -3.27 2.66
C LYS A 77 -15.07 -3.42 1.15
N GLU A 78 -15.66 -4.50 0.65
CA GLU A 78 -15.89 -4.67 -0.79
C GLU A 78 -16.69 -3.46 -1.35
N PRO A 79 -16.31 -2.92 -2.54
CA PRO A 79 -15.29 -3.40 -3.49
C PRO A 79 -13.87 -2.84 -3.28
N HIS A 80 -13.63 -2.11 -2.19
CA HIS A 80 -12.38 -1.36 -1.97
C HIS A 80 -11.16 -2.24 -1.73
N ASP A 81 -11.34 -3.45 -1.23
CA ASP A 81 -10.28 -4.45 -1.11
C ASP A 81 -9.59 -4.71 -2.46
N LYS A 82 -10.38 -4.92 -3.52
CA LYS A 82 -9.86 -5.08 -4.88
C LYS A 82 -9.20 -3.80 -5.38
N HIS A 83 -9.87 -2.65 -5.24
CA HIS A 83 -9.31 -1.37 -5.66
C HIS A 83 -7.98 -1.04 -4.96
N LEU A 84 -7.84 -1.45 -3.70
CA LEU A 84 -6.61 -1.27 -2.94
C LEU A 84 -5.48 -2.12 -3.52
N PHE A 85 -5.75 -3.40 -3.80
CA PHE A 85 -4.77 -4.24 -4.46
C PHE A 85 -4.39 -3.75 -5.86
N ASP A 86 -5.35 -3.27 -6.65
CA ASP A 86 -5.09 -2.68 -7.98
C ASP A 86 -4.18 -1.45 -7.87
N LYS A 87 -4.49 -0.52 -6.95
CA LYS A 87 -3.70 0.70 -6.72
C LYS A 87 -2.28 0.38 -6.23
N ILE A 88 -2.12 -0.54 -5.28
CA ILE A 88 -0.80 -0.96 -4.79
C ILE A 88 -0.01 -1.63 -5.91
N LEU A 89 -0.65 -2.49 -6.71
CA LEU A 89 -0.02 -3.16 -7.85
C LEU A 89 0.53 -2.14 -8.86
N ASP A 90 -0.20 -1.07 -9.15
CA ASP A 90 0.28 -0.02 -10.05
C ASP A 90 1.43 0.81 -9.44
N LEU A 91 1.38 1.09 -8.14
CA LEU A 91 2.49 1.74 -7.44
C LEU A 91 3.75 0.85 -7.39
N MET A 92 3.60 -0.47 -7.24
CA MET A 92 4.72 -1.43 -7.25
C MET A 92 5.44 -1.50 -8.60
N LYS A 93 4.72 -1.28 -9.71
CA LYS A 93 5.35 -1.23 -11.05
C LYS A 93 6.24 0.00 -11.21
N ASN A 94 5.89 1.12 -10.58
CA ASN A 94 6.65 2.36 -10.65
C ASN A 94 7.84 2.34 -9.67
N GLU A 95 9.07 2.37 -10.19
CA GLU A 95 10.30 2.32 -9.38
C GLU A 95 10.37 3.39 -8.29
N ASN A 96 9.84 4.59 -8.55
CA ASN A 96 9.85 5.68 -7.59
C ASN A 96 8.98 5.41 -6.36
N TYR A 97 7.91 4.63 -6.52
CA TYR A 97 6.95 4.33 -5.45
C TYR A 97 7.02 2.87 -4.98
N ARG A 98 7.79 2.02 -5.66
CA ARG A 98 7.83 0.57 -5.43
C ARG A 98 8.11 0.22 -3.99
N TYR A 99 9.15 0.81 -3.39
CA TYR A 99 9.49 0.55 -1.99
C TYR A 99 8.32 0.89 -1.05
N LYS A 100 7.76 2.11 -1.17
CA LYS A 100 6.61 2.55 -0.37
C LYS A 100 5.37 1.68 -0.59
N ALA A 101 5.13 1.21 -1.80
CA ALA A 101 4.02 0.31 -2.11
C ALA A 101 4.19 -1.08 -1.47
N VAL A 102 5.41 -1.65 -1.53
CA VAL A 102 5.73 -2.92 -0.86
C VAL A 102 5.65 -2.76 0.66
N GLN A 103 6.11 -1.63 1.20
CA GLN A 103 5.98 -1.31 2.62
C GLN A 103 4.51 -1.20 3.06
N LEU A 104 3.66 -0.54 2.26
CA LEU A 104 2.22 -0.49 2.51
C LEU A 104 1.61 -1.89 2.53
N LEU A 105 1.93 -2.71 1.53
CA LEU A 105 1.44 -4.08 1.45
C LEU A 105 1.86 -4.90 2.67
N MET A 106 3.13 -4.81 3.08
CA MET A 106 3.65 -5.46 4.28
C MET A 106 2.83 -5.08 5.52
N ASN A 107 2.59 -3.79 5.71
CA ASN A 107 1.84 -3.29 6.86
C ASN A 107 0.38 -3.79 6.85
N LEU A 108 -0.27 -3.84 5.69
CA LEU A 108 -1.61 -4.41 5.55
C LEU A 108 -1.62 -5.91 5.88
N VAL A 109 -0.63 -6.68 5.39
CA VAL A 109 -0.49 -8.11 5.68
C VAL A 109 -0.34 -8.35 7.18
N TYR A 110 0.46 -7.54 7.88
CA TYR A 110 0.67 -7.66 9.32
C TYR A 110 -0.57 -7.37 10.15
N ARG A 111 -1.47 -6.52 9.65
CA ARG A 111 -2.76 -6.21 10.29
C ARG A 111 -3.84 -7.26 10.01
N GLN A 112 -3.60 -8.18 9.08
CA GLN A 112 -4.49 -9.31 8.76
C GLN A 112 -5.97 -8.89 8.55
N PRO A 113 -6.27 -7.94 7.64
CA PRO A 113 -7.66 -7.57 7.36
C PRO A 113 -8.47 -8.79 6.90
N PRO A 114 -9.79 -8.80 7.14
CA PRO A 114 -10.64 -9.95 6.82
C PRO A 114 -10.63 -10.32 5.33
N TRP A 115 -10.38 -9.35 4.45
CA TRP A 115 -10.29 -9.54 2.99
C TRP A 115 -8.89 -9.96 2.51
N LEU A 116 -7.88 -10.06 3.38
CA LEU A 116 -6.49 -10.35 3.00
C LEU A 116 -6.35 -11.67 2.24
N HIS A 117 -7.16 -12.68 2.59
CA HIS A 117 -7.11 -13.99 1.96
C HIS A 117 -7.29 -13.98 0.44
N LYS A 118 -7.88 -12.91 -0.13
CA LYS A 118 -8.06 -12.70 -1.57
C LYS A 118 -6.76 -12.37 -2.31
N ILE A 119 -5.69 -12.04 -1.60
CA ILE A 119 -4.40 -11.68 -2.21
C ILE A 119 -3.82 -12.82 -3.05
N ALA A 120 -4.07 -14.08 -2.69
CA ALA A 120 -3.54 -15.26 -3.38
C ALA A 120 -4.08 -15.42 -4.80
N THR A 121 -5.29 -14.91 -5.07
CA THR A 121 -5.90 -14.93 -6.41
C THR A 121 -5.64 -13.63 -7.18
N HIS A 122 -5.06 -12.62 -6.51
CA HIS A 122 -4.77 -11.32 -7.11
C HIS A 122 -3.39 -11.28 -7.75
N ARG A 123 -3.25 -10.52 -8.85
CA ARG A 123 -1.98 -10.40 -9.61
C ARG A 123 -0.83 -9.76 -8.82
N ILE A 124 -1.14 -9.11 -7.69
CA ILE A 124 -0.17 -8.44 -6.83
C ILE A 124 0.83 -9.43 -6.22
N LEU A 125 0.40 -10.66 -5.91
CA LEU A 125 1.29 -11.68 -5.38
C LEU A 125 2.35 -12.10 -6.42
N ASN A 126 1.93 -12.34 -7.67
CA ASN A 126 2.85 -12.64 -8.76
C ASN A 126 3.85 -11.50 -9.01
N LEU A 127 3.39 -10.25 -8.93
CA LEU A 127 4.28 -9.10 -9.05
C LEU A 127 5.29 -9.06 -7.89
N LEU A 128 4.86 -9.30 -6.66
CA LEU A 128 5.75 -9.35 -5.50
C LEU A 128 6.81 -10.45 -5.63
N ILE A 129 6.42 -11.65 -6.04
CA ILE A 129 7.34 -12.77 -6.31
C ILE A 129 8.36 -12.37 -7.39
N ASN A 130 7.91 -11.78 -8.49
CA ASN A 130 8.80 -11.32 -9.56
C ASN A 130 9.77 -10.22 -9.10
N LEU A 131 9.33 -9.28 -8.26
CA LEU A 131 10.22 -8.29 -7.65
C LEU A 131 11.26 -8.98 -6.76
N LEU A 132 10.85 -9.93 -5.92
CA LEU A 132 11.78 -10.64 -5.04
C LEU A 132 12.81 -11.50 -5.78
N LYS A 133 12.49 -11.95 -6.99
CA LYS A 133 13.44 -12.68 -7.86
C LYS A 133 14.41 -11.76 -8.60
N ASN A 134 14.07 -10.49 -8.86
CA ASN A 134 14.82 -9.67 -9.82
C ASN A 134 15.32 -8.32 -9.26
N ASP A 135 14.61 -7.71 -8.32
CA ASP A 135 14.93 -6.39 -7.76
C ASP A 135 16.27 -6.43 -7.00
N GLN A 136 16.94 -5.28 -6.93
CA GLN A 136 18.26 -5.09 -6.30
C GLN A 136 18.19 -4.12 -5.11
N ASN A 137 17.05 -3.45 -4.91
CA ASN A 137 16.85 -2.52 -3.82
C ASN A 137 16.67 -3.28 -2.49
N ALA A 138 17.62 -3.13 -1.56
CA ALA A 138 17.62 -3.83 -0.28
C ALA A 138 16.38 -3.58 0.58
N PRO A 139 15.98 -2.32 0.82
CA PRO A 139 14.71 -2.05 1.49
C PRO A 139 13.51 -2.78 0.88
N THR A 140 13.36 -2.74 -0.45
CA THR A 140 12.26 -3.42 -1.15
C THR A 140 12.32 -4.94 -0.97
N LEU A 141 13.50 -5.55 -1.12
CA LEU A 141 13.67 -6.99 -0.95
C LEU A 141 13.39 -7.44 0.48
N MET A 142 13.86 -6.70 1.49
CA MET A 142 13.61 -7.02 2.89
C MET A 142 12.12 -6.92 3.24
N CYS A 143 11.47 -5.81 2.89
CA CYS A 143 10.03 -5.66 3.11
C CYS A 143 9.21 -6.72 2.35
N GLY A 144 9.58 -7.01 1.10
CA GLY A 144 8.90 -8.01 0.31
C GLY A 144 9.08 -9.42 0.87
N LEU A 145 10.28 -9.78 1.35
CA LEU A 145 10.56 -11.09 1.95
C LEU A 145 9.77 -11.29 3.24
N LEU A 146 9.72 -10.25 4.08
CA LEU A 146 8.90 -10.23 5.28
C LEU A 146 7.41 -10.40 4.95
N THR A 147 6.93 -9.69 3.92
CA THR A 147 5.55 -9.82 3.42
C THR A 147 5.27 -11.25 2.96
N LEU A 148 6.16 -11.83 2.14
CA LEU A 148 6.04 -13.19 1.60
C LEU A 148 5.98 -14.24 2.72
N THR A 149 6.87 -14.10 3.71
CA THR A 149 6.94 -14.99 4.88
C THR A 149 5.66 -14.92 5.72
N SER A 150 5.13 -13.71 5.93
CA SER A 150 3.89 -13.54 6.67
C SER A 150 2.69 -14.07 5.91
N LEU A 151 2.60 -13.84 4.60
CA LEU A 151 1.53 -14.42 3.76
C LEU A 151 1.54 -15.95 3.83
N LEU A 152 2.72 -16.57 3.75
CA LEU A 152 2.87 -18.02 3.93
C LEU A 152 2.32 -18.50 5.28
N SER A 153 2.56 -17.74 6.35
CA SER A 153 2.04 -18.07 7.69
C SER A 153 0.53 -17.87 7.85
N ILE A 154 -0.04 -16.87 7.17
CA ILE A 154 -1.46 -16.48 7.33
C ILE A 154 -2.38 -17.33 6.46
N ILE A 155 -1.96 -17.64 5.22
CA ILE A 155 -2.76 -18.40 4.24
C ILE A 155 -1.97 -19.59 3.65
N PRO A 156 -1.48 -20.52 4.48
CA PRO A 156 -0.56 -21.57 4.03
C PRO A 156 -1.14 -22.43 2.91
N GLY A 157 -2.42 -22.79 2.97
CA GLY A 157 -3.07 -23.64 1.96
C GLY A 157 -3.18 -22.99 0.57
N GLN A 158 -3.36 -21.66 0.51
CA GLN A 158 -3.43 -20.94 -0.77
C GLN A 158 -2.04 -20.67 -1.36
N PHE A 159 -0.99 -20.89 -0.57
CA PHE A 159 0.38 -20.56 -0.94
C PHE A 159 1.13 -21.72 -1.60
N ILE A 160 0.56 -22.93 -1.58
CA ILE A 160 1.14 -24.16 -2.14
C ILE A 160 1.69 -23.96 -3.58
N PRO A 161 0.97 -23.29 -4.51
CA PRO A 161 1.47 -23.10 -5.88
C PRO A 161 2.75 -22.27 -5.97
N PHE A 162 3.06 -21.45 -4.95
CA PHE A 162 4.17 -20.50 -4.95
C PHE A 162 5.38 -20.98 -4.13
N LEU A 163 5.33 -22.19 -3.56
CA LEU A 163 6.38 -22.69 -2.66
C LEU A 163 7.75 -22.81 -3.35
N ASN A 164 7.78 -23.34 -4.57
CA ASN A 164 9.03 -23.46 -5.33
C ASN A 164 9.68 -22.09 -5.58
N ASP A 165 8.87 -21.12 -6.02
CA ASP A 165 9.33 -19.74 -6.20
C ASP A 165 9.83 -19.11 -4.90
N THR A 166 9.16 -19.45 -3.79
CA THR A 166 9.51 -18.97 -2.45
C THR A 166 10.86 -19.50 -2.01
N PHE A 167 11.14 -20.80 -2.18
CA PHE A 167 12.45 -21.38 -1.88
C PHE A 167 13.56 -20.80 -2.75
N GLU A 168 13.28 -20.56 -4.04
CA GLU A 168 14.22 -19.89 -4.94
C GLU A 168 14.54 -18.47 -4.46
N ILE A 169 13.52 -17.70 -4.08
CA ILE A 169 13.67 -16.34 -3.52
C ILE A 169 14.54 -16.37 -2.25
N PHE A 170 14.25 -17.25 -1.29
CA PHE A 170 15.04 -17.37 -0.07
C PHE A 170 16.50 -17.72 -0.38
N THR A 171 16.74 -18.66 -1.29
CA THR A 171 18.08 -19.07 -1.70
C THR A 171 18.84 -17.92 -2.34
N ARG A 172 18.20 -17.20 -3.27
CA ARG A 172 18.75 -16.01 -3.93
C ARG A 172 19.13 -14.95 -2.91
N ILE A 173 18.21 -14.56 -2.02
CA ILE A 173 18.46 -13.51 -1.05
C ILE A 173 19.51 -13.96 -0.01
N ALA A 174 19.54 -15.23 0.38
CA ALA A 174 20.60 -15.75 1.26
C ALA A 174 21.98 -15.72 0.59
N SER A 175 22.05 -15.92 -0.72
CA SER A 175 23.28 -15.78 -1.51
C SER A 175 23.70 -14.33 -1.74
N TRP A 176 22.88 -13.37 -1.31
CA TRP A 176 23.10 -11.95 -1.52
C TRP A 176 24.18 -11.40 -0.57
N GLY A 177 25.43 -11.80 -0.84
CA GLY A 177 26.63 -11.31 -0.18
C GLY A 177 27.21 -10.15 -0.98
N GLY A 178 27.37 -9.00 -0.33
CA GLY A 178 27.95 -7.80 -0.92
C GLY A 178 29.28 -8.11 -1.64
N LYS A 179 29.49 -7.49 -2.81
CA LYS A 179 30.79 -7.49 -3.48
C LYS A 179 31.86 -7.18 -2.43
N LYS A 180 32.76 -8.13 -2.16
CA LYS A 180 33.89 -7.93 -1.26
C LYS A 180 34.60 -6.63 -1.66
N PRO A 181 34.76 -5.62 -0.77
CA PRO A 181 35.63 -4.49 -1.08
C PRO A 181 37.01 -5.06 -1.40
N GLY A 182 37.56 -4.63 -2.54
CA GLY A 182 38.76 -5.20 -3.13
C GLY A 182 39.89 -5.34 -2.13
N LYS A 183 40.62 -6.45 -2.24
CA LYS A 183 41.89 -6.66 -1.56
C LYS A 183 42.78 -5.44 -1.83
N TYR A 184 43.00 -4.59 -0.83
CA TYR A 184 44.05 -3.58 -0.91
C TYR A 184 45.36 -4.35 -1.07
N LYS A 185 45.95 -4.31 -2.27
CA LYS A 185 47.35 -4.69 -2.45
C LYS A 185 48.17 -3.60 -1.77
N CYS A 186 48.77 -3.92 -0.63
CA CYS A 186 49.86 -3.12 -0.10
C CYS A 186 51.01 -3.21 -1.10
N ASN A 187 51.39 -2.05 -1.65
CA ASN A 187 52.67 -1.86 -2.34
C ASN A 187 53.76 -1.64 -1.30
#